data_AF-A0AAI9N2P4-F1
#
_entry.id   AF-A0AAI9N2P4-F1
#
_cell.length_a   1.000
_cell.length_b   1.000
_cell.length_c   1.000
_cell.angle_alpha   90.00
_cell.angle_beta   90.00
_cell.angle_gamma   90.00
#
_symmetry.space_group_name_H-M   'P 1'
#
loop_
_entity.id
_entity.type
_entity.pdbx_description
1 polymer ?
#
loop_
_entity_poly.entity_id
_entity_poly.type
_entity_poly.pdbx_seq_one_letter_code
_entity_poly.pdbx_strand_id
1 'polypeptide(L)'
;MRHDQQENQELGRAAGRGVGLKLRAVSKAFSGRTVLHDIDLDIAPGEFVAIVGRSGCGKSTLLRLVAQLDAASGGEVVYEHDAGGEPEVRIMFQDARLLPWKRVQANVALGLPKQHAPLALHALQQVGLDQRAGEWPAVLSGGQRQRVALARALVHDPQLLLLDEPLGALDALTRIEMQALIESLWRERGFTALLVTHDVQEAVALADRVLLIEDGRVTLDQRITLARPRSRGQAQFAALEEAILARVLRHPGSDANAIHDGATAELEPAFVPRGVQQVQWAV
;
A
#
# COMPACT_ATOMS: atom_id res chain seq x y z
N MET A 1 -34.41 13.99 7.89
CA MET A 1 -33.14 14.54 7.39
C MET A 1 -32.11 14.86 8.48
N ARG A 2 -32.23 14.33 9.71
CA ARG A 2 -31.17 14.44 10.75
C ARG A 2 -30.84 13.09 11.42
N HIS A 3 -31.37 11.98 10.92
CA HIS A 3 -31.17 10.65 11.51
C HIS A 3 -30.09 9.82 10.80
N ASP A 4 -29.75 10.14 9.55
CA ASP A 4 -28.84 9.30 8.75
C ASP A 4 -27.34 9.54 9.06
N GLN A 5 -27.00 10.59 9.81
CA GLN A 5 -25.60 10.91 10.16
C GLN A 5 -25.08 10.17 11.40
N GLN A 6 -25.97 9.63 12.25
CA GLN A 6 -25.58 8.88 13.45
C GLN A 6 -25.40 7.37 13.20
N GLU A 7 -26.12 6.79 12.24
CA GLU A 7 -26.02 5.35 11.93
C GLU A 7 -24.68 4.93 11.29
N ASN A 8 -23.95 5.87 10.68
CA ASN A 8 -22.62 5.58 10.11
C ASN A 8 -21.48 5.56 11.15
N GLN A 9 -21.77 5.85 12.43
CA GLN A 9 -20.79 5.77 13.52
C GLN A 9 -20.84 4.44 14.30
N GLU A 10 -21.82 3.57 14.05
CA GLU A 10 -22.08 2.36 14.85
C GLU A 10 -21.97 1.03 14.08
N LEU A 11 -21.21 0.98 12.99
CA LEU A 11 -20.62 -0.30 12.54
C LEU A 11 -19.36 -0.57 13.34
N GLY A 12 -19.56 -0.98 14.60
CA GLY A 12 -18.51 -1.39 15.52
C GLY A 12 -17.57 -2.39 14.85
N ARG A 13 -16.38 -1.90 14.45
CA ARG A 13 -15.21 -2.74 14.23
C ARG A 13 -15.00 -3.46 15.56
N ALA A 14 -15.23 -4.78 15.59
CA ALA A 14 -14.79 -5.63 16.70
C ALA A 14 -13.37 -5.20 17.06
N ALA A 15 -13.15 -4.80 18.32
CA ALA A 15 -11.97 -4.07 18.81
C ALA A 15 -10.69 -4.51 18.07
N GLY A 16 -10.37 -3.79 16.99
CA GLY A 16 -9.29 -4.16 16.09
C GLY A 16 -7.98 -3.94 16.82
N ARG A 17 -7.05 -4.89 16.71
CA ARG A 17 -5.71 -4.79 17.35
C ARG A 17 -4.84 -3.68 16.74
N GLY A 18 -5.32 -3.00 15.70
CA GLY A 18 -4.60 -1.94 15.01
C GLY A 18 -4.13 -0.82 15.95
N VAL A 19 -3.08 -0.14 15.53
CA VAL A 19 -2.50 1.01 16.21
C VAL A 19 -2.79 2.28 15.42
N GLY A 20 -3.12 3.37 16.09
CA GLY A 20 -3.22 4.68 15.45
C GLY A 20 -1.84 5.24 15.16
N LEU A 21 -1.69 6.01 14.08
CA LEU A 21 -0.41 6.59 13.70
C LEU A 21 -0.58 8.08 13.44
N LYS A 22 0.20 8.91 14.14
CA LYS A 22 0.22 10.36 13.99
C LYS A 22 1.61 10.82 13.57
N LEU A 23 1.69 11.48 12.42
CA LEU A 23 2.87 12.17 11.96
C LEU A 23 2.62 13.66 12.14
N ARG A 24 3.54 14.33 12.85
CA ARG A 24 3.49 15.77 13.11
C ARG A 24 4.72 16.42 12.52
N ALA A 25 4.53 17.21 11.47
CA ALA A 25 5.58 17.92 10.72
C ALA A 25 6.81 17.04 10.42
N VAL A 26 6.59 15.77 10.03
CA VAL A 26 7.69 14.82 9.85
C VAL A 26 8.51 15.18 8.61
N SER A 27 9.79 15.40 8.82
CA SER A 27 10.76 15.76 7.78
C SER A 27 11.93 14.78 7.79
N LYS A 28 12.48 14.47 6.61
CA LYS A 28 13.65 13.59 6.46
C LYS A 28 14.59 14.10 5.40
N ALA A 29 15.85 14.27 5.79
CA ALA A 29 16.94 14.63 4.89
C ALA A 29 18.06 13.59 4.94
N PHE A 30 18.69 13.36 3.79
CA PHE A 30 19.88 12.55 3.65
C PHE A 30 20.99 13.41 3.03
N SER A 31 22.12 13.55 3.72
CA SER A 31 23.28 14.31 3.24
C SER A 31 22.94 15.71 2.72
N GLY A 32 22.05 16.43 3.43
CA GLY A 32 21.61 17.79 3.07
C GLY A 32 20.48 17.86 2.04
N ARG A 33 20.06 16.74 1.43
CA ARG A 33 18.90 16.69 0.53
C ARG A 33 17.67 16.22 1.29
N THR A 34 16.69 17.11 1.44
CA THR A 34 15.38 16.76 2.00
C THR A 34 14.58 15.90 1.01
N VAL A 35 14.02 14.79 1.52
CA VAL A 35 13.22 13.82 0.77
C VAL A 35 11.76 13.84 1.22
N LEU A 36 11.50 14.18 2.48
CA LEU A 36 10.16 14.38 3.03
C LEU A 36 10.10 15.73 3.73
N HIS A 37 9.02 16.47 3.49
CA HIS A 37 8.83 17.85 3.91
C HIS A 37 7.53 18.00 4.71
N ASP A 38 7.68 18.11 6.03
CA ASP A 38 6.62 18.46 6.99
C ASP A 38 5.34 17.65 6.78
N ILE A 39 5.48 16.32 6.81
CA ILE A 39 4.35 15.40 6.64
C ILE A 39 3.50 15.43 7.90
N ASP A 40 2.27 15.91 7.74
CA ASP A 40 1.19 15.78 8.73
C ASP A 40 0.20 14.71 8.27
N LEU A 41 0.02 13.68 9.09
CA LEU A 41 -0.85 12.56 8.75
C LEU A 41 -1.37 11.87 10.02
N ASP A 42 -2.69 11.70 10.09
CA ASP A 42 -3.36 10.93 11.14
C ASP A 42 -4.03 9.70 10.54
N ILE A 43 -3.63 8.50 10.97
CA ILE A 43 -4.20 7.21 10.56
C ILE A 43 -4.91 6.59 11.77
N ALA A 44 -6.17 6.19 11.59
CA ALA A 44 -6.94 5.58 12.66
C ALA A 44 -6.53 4.11 12.89
N PRO A 45 -6.69 3.60 14.13
CA PRO A 45 -6.52 2.18 14.41
C PRO A 45 -7.33 1.28 13.46
N GLY A 46 -6.67 0.30 12.87
CA GLY A 46 -7.28 -0.65 11.94
C GLY A 46 -7.62 -0.08 10.56
N GLU A 47 -7.23 1.16 10.24
CA GLU A 47 -7.40 1.74 8.91
C GLU A 47 -6.43 1.10 7.90
N PHE A 48 -6.92 0.84 6.68
CA PHE A 48 -6.06 0.45 5.56
C PHE A 48 -5.76 1.68 4.71
N VAL A 49 -4.51 2.15 4.71
CA VAL A 49 -4.09 3.32 3.95
C VAL A 49 -3.16 2.90 2.82
N ALA A 50 -3.40 3.39 1.61
CA ALA A 50 -2.47 3.23 0.49
C ALA A 50 -1.75 4.54 0.19
N ILE A 51 -0.44 4.47 0.00
CA ILE A 51 0.40 5.57 -0.45
C ILE A 51 0.79 5.30 -1.90
N VAL A 52 0.34 6.20 -2.76
CA VAL A 52 0.68 6.24 -4.19
C VAL A 52 1.59 7.43 -4.49
N GLY A 53 2.28 7.36 -5.61
CA GLY A 53 3.17 8.43 -6.08
C GLY A 53 4.27 7.90 -6.99
N ARG A 54 4.94 8.82 -7.69
CA ARG A 54 6.01 8.47 -8.64
C ARG A 54 7.21 7.83 -7.95
N SER A 55 8.05 7.15 -8.71
CA SER A 55 9.33 6.64 -8.20
C SER A 55 10.19 7.79 -7.68
N GLY A 56 10.76 7.61 -6.49
CA GLY A 56 11.64 8.61 -5.87
C GLY A 56 10.95 9.75 -5.10
N CYS A 57 9.61 9.77 -4.97
CA CYS A 57 8.92 10.82 -4.20
C CYS A 57 8.98 10.66 -2.67
N GLY A 58 9.59 9.58 -2.16
CA GLY A 58 9.79 9.37 -0.72
C GLY A 58 8.88 8.33 -0.04
N LYS A 59 8.08 7.56 -0.79
CA LYS A 59 7.16 6.53 -0.23
C LYS A 59 7.86 5.53 0.69
N SER A 60 8.91 4.87 0.20
CA SER A 60 9.66 3.89 1.01
C SER A 60 10.43 4.54 2.16
N THR A 61 10.83 5.81 2.01
CA THR A 61 11.41 6.60 3.12
C THR A 61 10.39 6.80 4.23
N LEU A 62 9.15 7.19 3.89
CA LEU A 62 8.07 7.33 4.84
C LEU A 62 7.78 5.99 5.55
N LEU A 63 7.72 4.90 4.79
CA LEU A 63 7.51 3.57 5.33
C LEU A 63 8.62 3.16 6.32
N ARG A 64 9.88 3.51 6.06
CA ARG A 64 10.99 3.25 6.99
C ARG A 64 10.93 4.07 8.28
N LEU A 65 10.47 5.33 8.21
CA LEU A 65 10.24 6.16 9.39
C LEU A 65 9.13 5.57 10.27
N VAL A 66 8.03 5.18 9.64
CA VAL A 66 6.89 4.50 10.29
C VAL A 66 7.24 3.08 10.74
N ALA A 67 8.31 2.48 10.24
CA ALA A 67 8.82 1.22 10.75
C ALA A 67 9.85 1.38 11.87
N GLN A 68 10.17 2.62 12.26
CA GLN A 68 11.29 2.96 13.15
C GLN A 68 12.65 2.42 12.68
N LEU A 69 12.81 2.15 11.38
CA LEU A 69 14.08 1.72 10.78
C LEU A 69 15.00 2.91 10.49
N ASP A 70 14.43 4.11 10.40
CA ASP A 70 15.14 5.37 10.22
C ASP A 70 14.56 6.40 11.20
N ALA A 71 15.41 7.27 11.75
CA ALA A 71 14.96 8.42 12.54
C ALA A 71 14.53 9.58 11.63
N ALA A 72 13.49 10.31 12.03
CA ALA A 72 13.12 11.56 11.38
C ALA A 72 14.22 12.63 11.58
N SER A 73 14.39 13.52 10.60
CA SER A 73 15.28 14.68 10.74
C SER A 73 14.62 15.85 11.46
N GLY A 74 13.28 15.87 11.47
CA GLY A 74 12.46 16.83 12.20
C GLY A 74 11.03 16.31 12.33
N GLY A 75 10.27 16.89 13.25
CA GLY A 75 8.94 16.40 13.62
C GLY A 75 8.99 15.07 14.39
N GLU A 76 7.85 14.42 14.53
CA GLU A 76 7.72 13.16 15.27
C GLU A 76 6.69 12.20 14.67
N VAL A 77 6.94 10.90 14.88
CA VAL A 77 6.01 9.81 14.56
C VAL A 77 5.53 9.22 15.88
N VAL A 78 4.24 9.34 16.15
CA VAL A 78 3.60 8.91 17.40
C VAL A 78 2.63 7.77 17.12
N TYR A 79 2.74 6.69 17.89
CA TYR A 79 1.82 5.58 17.86
C TYR A 79 0.77 5.74 18.96
N GLU A 80 -0.50 5.64 18.60
CA GLU A 80 -1.60 5.64 19.56
C GLU A 80 -2.04 4.20 19.81
N HIS A 81 -1.61 3.67 20.96
CA HIS A 81 -1.84 2.29 21.35
C HIS A 81 -2.30 2.18 22.81
N ASP A 82 -3.44 1.51 23.02
CA ASP A 82 -4.06 1.38 24.34
C ASP A 82 -3.34 0.43 25.31
N ALA A 83 -2.55 -0.55 24.82
CA ALA A 83 -2.02 -1.61 25.69
C ALA A 83 -0.66 -1.31 26.34
N GLY A 84 -0.09 -0.11 26.11
CA GLY A 84 1.21 0.30 26.62
C GLY A 84 2.39 -0.43 25.95
N GLY A 85 3.54 0.24 25.89
CA GLY A 85 4.73 -0.25 25.18
C GLY A 85 4.73 0.10 23.69
N GLU A 86 5.79 -0.30 22.99
CA GLU A 86 5.91 -0.09 21.55
C GLU A 86 5.04 -1.09 20.77
N PRO A 87 4.34 -0.65 19.71
CA PRO A 87 3.51 -1.55 18.94
C PRO A 87 4.34 -2.54 18.13
N GLU A 88 3.77 -3.71 17.89
CA GLU A 88 4.39 -4.71 17.03
C GLU A 88 4.23 -4.27 15.56
N VAL A 89 5.32 -3.75 14.97
CA VAL A 89 5.38 -3.30 13.57
C VAL A 89 6.12 -4.31 12.71
N ARG A 90 5.53 -4.70 11.56
CA ARG A 90 6.15 -5.62 10.61
C ARG A 90 6.12 -5.05 9.19
N ILE A 91 7.20 -5.29 8.44
CA ILE A 91 7.32 -4.91 7.03
C ILE A 91 7.37 -6.16 6.15
N MET A 92 6.55 -6.15 5.10
CA MET A 92 6.66 -7.03 3.96
C MET A 92 7.23 -6.24 2.78
N PHE A 93 8.41 -6.66 2.32
CA PHE A 93 9.12 -6.02 1.22
C PHE A 93 8.67 -6.55 -0.15
N GLN A 94 8.91 -5.76 -1.20
CA GLN A 94 8.66 -6.11 -2.59
C GLN A 94 9.30 -7.45 -2.99
N ASP A 95 10.55 -7.67 -2.59
CA ASP A 95 11.17 -9.00 -2.64
C ASP A 95 10.78 -9.77 -1.37
N ALA A 96 10.24 -10.98 -1.55
CA ALA A 96 9.88 -11.88 -0.47
C ALA A 96 11.04 -12.15 0.50
N ARG A 97 12.31 -11.98 0.09
CA ARG A 97 13.51 -12.10 0.94
C ARG A 97 13.48 -13.35 1.83
N LEU A 98 13.05 -14.47 1.26
CA LEU A 98 13.08 -15.75 1.95
C LEU A 98 14.52 -16.24 2.02
N LEU A 99 14.92 -16.78 3.16
CA LEU A 99 16.23 -17.39 3.37
C LEU A 99 16.29 -18.70 2.56
N PRO A 100 17.11 -18.78 1.49
CA PRO A 100 17.06 -19.90 0.55
C PRO A 100 17.54 -21.22 1.16
N TRP A 101 18.34 -21.16 2.23
CA TRP A 101 18.84 -22.30 3.00
C TRP A 101 17.93 -22.70 4.17
N LYS A 102 16.71 -22.15 4.27
CA LYS A 102 15.70 -22.58 5.25
C LYS A 102 14.45 -23.06 4.52
N ARG A 103 13.79 -24.07 5.08
CA ARG A 103 12.48 -24.52 4.61
C ARG A 103 11.41 -23.45 4.82
N VAL A 104 10.27 -23.58 4.14
CA VAL A 104 9.16 -22.63 4.19
C VAL A 104 8.69 -22.35 5.62
N GLN A 105 8.41 -23.40 6.41
CA GLN A 105 8.00 -23.21 7.81
C GLN A 105 9.06 -22.49 8.65
N ALA A 106 10.33 -22.80 8.43
CA ALA A 106 11.43 -22.17 9.15
C ALA A 106 11.67 -20.71 8.71
N ASN A 107 11.28 -20.35 7.49
CA ASN A 107 11.22 -18.97 7.03
C ASN A 107 10.11 -18.21 7.74
N VAL A 108 8.91 -18.79 7.85
CA VAL A 108 7.80 -18.17 8.57
C VAL A 108 8.13 -18.03 10.06
N ALA A 109 8.71 -19.05 10.69
CA ALA A 109 9.08 -19.04 12.10
C ALA A 109 10.26 -18.11 12.47
N LEU A 110 10.81 -17.35 11.52
CA LEU A 110 11.97 -16.50 11.75
C LEU A 110 11.66 -15.42 12.81
N GLY A 111 12.52 -15.33 13.82
CA GLY A 111 12.36 -14.40 14.95
C GLY A 111 11.43 -14.89 16.05
N LEU A 112 10.75 -16.03 15.88
CA LEU A 112 9.94 -16.61 16.95
C LEU A 112 10.80 -17.38 17.96
N PRO A 113 10.43 -17.40 19.25
CA PRO A 113 10.98 -18.36 20.21
C PRO A 113 10.70 -19.79 19.75
N LYS A 114 11.62 -20.73 20.03
CA LYS A 114 11.53 -22.13 19.56
C LYS A 114 10.20 -22.81 19.92
N GLN A 115 9.62 -22.49 21.08
CA GLN A 115 8.34 -23.03 21.54
C GLN A 115 7.13 -22.64 20.67
N HIS A 116 7.26 -21.60 19.83
CA HIS A 116 6.19 -21.06 19.00
C HIS A 116 6.25 -21.55 17.54
N ALA A 117 7.05 -22.57 17.23
CA ALA A 117 7.09 -23.19 15.90
C ALA A 117 5.71 -23.63 15.36
N PRO A 118 4.73 -24.09 16.18
CA PRO A 118 3.38 -24.37 15.70
C PRO A 118 2.65 -23.16 15.11
N LEU A 119 2.93 -21.94 15.57
CA LEU A 119 2.32 -20.71 15.03
C LEU A 119 2.70 -20.50 13.56
N ALA A 120 3.90 -20.92 13.16
CA ALA A 120 4.33 -20.81 11.77
C ALA A 120 3.51 -21.69 10.83
N LEU A 121 3.10 -22.89 11.29
CA LEU A 121 2.23 -23.74 10.50
C LEU A 121 0.83 -23.14 10.39
N HIS A 122 0.30 -22.59 11.48
CA HIS A 122 -0.99 -21.89 11.47
C HIS A 122 -0.99 -20.67 10.52
N ALA A 123 0.08 -19.85 10.54
CA ALA A 123 0.22 -18.74 9.61
C ALA A 123 0.32 -19.21 8.15
N LEU A 124 0.92 -20.38 7.88
CA LEU A 124 0.92 -20.98 6.55
C LEU A 124 -0.47 -21.47 6.11
N GLN A 125 -1.28 -22.01 7.04
CA GLN A 125 -2.67 -22.39 6.76
C GLN A 125 -3.50 -21.19 6.32
N GLN A 126 -3.33 -20.04 7.00
CA GLN A 126 -4.05 -18.80 6.68
C GLN A 126 -3.73 -18.25 5.28
N VAL A 127 -2.58 -18.60 4.71
CA VAL A 127 -2.21 -18.23 3.33
C VAL A 127 -2.32 -19.40 2.33
N GLY A 128 -2.86 -20.54 2.76
CA GLY A 128 -3.06 -21.73 1.93
C GLY A 128 -1.79 -22.45 1.50
N LEU A 129 -0.74 -22.47 2.34
CA LEU A 129 0.57 -23.08 2.03
C LEU A 129 1.08 -24.05 3.11
N ASP A 130 0.20 -24.54 3.98
CA ASP A 130 0.52 -25.52 5.02
C ASP A 130 1.10 -26.81 4.46
N GLN A 131 0.56 -27.31 3.35
CA GLN A 131 1.06 -28.52 2.68
C GLN A 131 2.49 -28.35 2.13
N ARG A 132 2.95 -27.11 1.95
CA ARG A 132 4.29 -26.77 1.44
C ARG A 132 5.28 -26.38 2.54
N ALA A 133 4.90 -26.51 3.80
CA ALA A 133 5.72 -26.16 4.97
C ALA A 133 7.13 -26.77 4.94
N GLY A 134 7.24 -28.00 4.43
CA GLY A 134 8.48 -28.76 4.35
C GLY A 134 9.37 -28.43 3.15
N GLU A 135 8.94 -27.59 2.23
CA GLU A 135 9.65 -27.33 0.96
C GLU A 135 10.72 -26.23 1.09
N TRP A 136 11.54 -26.11 0.04
CA TRP A 136 12.54 -25.04 -0.08
C TRP A 136 11.97 -23.85 -0.87
N PRO A 137 12.36 -22.60 -0.58
CA PRO A 137 11.86 -21.42 -1.32
C PRO A 137 12.07 -21.47 -2.83
N ALA A 138 13.10 -22.17 -3.30
CA ALA A 138 13.46 -22.28 -4.71
C ALA A 138 12.40 -23.00 -5.57
N VAL A 139 11.56 -23.87 -4.98
CA VAL A 139 10.50 -24.60 -5.70
C VAL A 139 9.14 -23.90 -5.65
N LEU A 140 9.05 -22.74 -4.98
CA LEU A 140 7.83 -21.95 -4.92
C LEU A 140 7.72 -21.04 -6.16
N SER A 141 6.50 -20.78 -6.64
CA SER A 141 6.22 -19.70 -7.59
C SER A 141 6.43 -18.32 -6.95
N GLY A 142 6.48 -17.26 -7.76
CA GLY A 142 6.58 -15.88 -7.26
C GLY A 142 5.46 -15.52 -6.27
N GLY A 143 4.20 -15.83 -6.64
CA GLY A 143 3.04 -15.65 -5.76
C GLY A 143 3.11 -16.44 -4.46
N GLN A 144 3.56 -17.70 -4.53
CA GLN A 144 3.71 -18.52 -3.34
C GLN A 144 4.80 -17.98 -2.41
N ARG A 145 5.92 -17.48 -2.95
CA ARG A 145 6.95 -16.80 -2.13
C ARG A 145 6.39 -15.56 -1.44
N GLN A 146 5.55 -14.77 -2.12
CA GLN A 146 4.89 -13.62 -1.51
C GLN A 146 3.92 -14.02 -0.39
N ARG A 147 3.13 -15.08 -0.59
CA ARG A 147 2.26 -15.63 0.46
C ARG A 147 3.05 -16.11 1.68
N VAL A 148 4.20 -16.75 1.48
CA VAL A 148 5.10 -17.11 2.60
C VAL A 148 5.65 -15.87 3.30
N ALA A 149 6.02 -14.82 2.57
CA ALA A 149 6.47 -13.56 3.17
C ALA A 149 5.36 -12.88 3.98
N LEU A 150 4.12 -12.91 3.50
CA LEU A 150 2.95 -12.44 4.24
C LEU A 150 2.72 -13.26 5.51
N ALA A 151 2.75 -14.60 5.42
CA ALA A 151 2.65 -15.47 6.59
C ALA A 151 3.76 -15.17 7.63
N ARG A 152 4.99 -14.96 7.17
CA ARG A 152 6.12 -14.57 8.04
C ARG A 152 5.89 -13.22 8.73
N ALA A 153 5.25 -12.26 8.07
CA ALA A 153 4.91 -10.98 8.71
C ALA A 153 3.78 -11.15 9.75
N LEU A 154 2.77 -11.97 9.42
CA LEU A 154 1.58 -12.16 10.25
C LEU A 154 1.76 -13.10 11.45
N VAL A 155 2.79 -13.95 11.44
CA VAL A 155 3.03 -14.90 12.53
C VAL A 155 3.38 -14.21 13.86
N HIS A 156 3.91 -12.98 13.79
CA HIS A 156 4.22 -12.15 14.96
C HIS A 156 3.01 -11.36 15.46
N ASP A 157 1.85 -11.54 14.83
CA ASP A 157 0.60 -10.85 15.15
C ASP A 157 0.73 -9.31 15.22
N PRO A 158 1.14 -8.67 14.11
CA PRO A 158 1.44 -7.24 14.08
C PRO A 158 0.20 -6.37 14.30
N GLN A 159 0.41 -5.24 14.96
CA GLN A 159 -0.59 -4.18 15.08
C GLN A 159 -0.54 -3.21 13.90
N LEU A 160 0.65 -3.07 13.30
CA LEU A 160 0.89 -2.32 12.07
C LEU A 160 1.62 -3.19 11.06
N LEU A 161 0.99 -3.41 9.91
CA LEU A 161 1.58 -4.11 8.78
C LEU A 161 1.90 -3.11 7.65
N LEU A 162 3.18 -3.01 7.33
CA LEU A 162 3.71 -2.16 6.27
C LEU A 162 4.00 -3.02 5.04
N LEU A 163 3.49 -2.62 3.90
CA LEU A 163 3.51 -3.37 2.65
C LEU A 163 4.21 -2.52 1.59
N ASP A 164 5.47 -2.82 1.26
CA ASP A 164 6.27 -2.07 0.28
C ASP A 164 6.23 -2.77 -1.08
N GLU A 165 5.32 -2.34 -1.97
CA GLU A 165 5.06 -2.91 -3.30
C GLU A 165 4.90 -4.46 -3.33
N PRO A 166 4.09 -5.07 -2.45
CA PRO A 166 4.01 -6.53 -2.31
C PRO A 166 3.42 -7.26 -3.53
N LEU A 167 2.76 -6.52 -4.44
CA LEU A 167 2.01 -7.05 -5.58
C LEU A 167 2.68 -6.81 -6.94
N GLY A 168 3.71 -5.96 -7.01
CA GLY A 168 4.27 -5.47 -8.27
C GLY A 168 4.93 -6.55 -9.14
N ALA A 169 5.42 -7.64 -8.54
CA ALA A 169 6.07 -8.74 -9.25
C ALA A 169 5.12 -9.90 -9.63
N LEU A 170 3.81 -9.75 -9.40
CA LEU A 170 2.82 -10.81 -9.62
C LEU A 170 2.10 -10.65 -10.97
N ASP A 171 1.78 -11.77 -11.60
CA ASP A 171 0.85 -11.82 -12.73
C ASP A 171 -0.57 -11.40 -12.30
N ALA A 172 -1.43 -11.09 -13.26
CA ALA A 172 -2.73 -10.50 -12.99
C ALA A 172 -3.64 -11.37 -12.11
N LEU A 173 -3.68 -12.69 -12.34
CA LEU A 173 -4.55 -13.59 -11.57
C LEU A 173 -4.03 -13.73 -10.14
N THR A 174 -2.73 -14.04 -10.00
CA THR A 174 -2.09 -14.17 -8.68
C THR A 174 -2.21 -12.87 -7.89
N ARG A 175 -2.12 -11.71 -8.54
CA ARG A 175 -2.32 -10.40 -7.91
C ARG A 175 -3.73 -10.24 -7.35
N ILE A 176 -4.76 -10.58 -8.11
CA ILE A 176 -6.16 -10.51 -7.65
C ILE A 176 -6.37 -11.43 -6.44
N GLU A 177 -5.86 -12.66 -6.49
CA GLU A 177 -5.95 -13.59 -5.36
C GLU A 177 -5.21 -13.05 -4.12
N MET A 178 -4.03 -12.46 -4.31
CA MET A 178 -3.25 -11.88 -3.23
C MET A 178 -3.92 -10.65 -2.62
N GLN A 179 -4.56 -9.80 -3.43
CA GLN A 179 -5.37 -8.68 -2.94
C GLN A 179 -6.50 -9.18 -2.04
N ALA A 180 -7.27 -10.15 -2.51
CA ALA A 180 -8.38 -10.73 -1.74
C ALA A 180 -7.89 -11.36 -0.43
N LEU A 181 -6.74 -12.03 -0.46
CA LEU A 181 -6.10 -12.60 0.73
C LEU A 181 -5.66 -11.53 1.74
N ILE A 182 -5.02 -10.45 1.28
CA ILE A 182 -4.61 -9.36 2.16
C ILE A 182 -5.84 -8.69 2.79
N GLU A 183 -6.89 -8.43 2.00
CA GLU A 183 -8.12 -7.82 2.48
C GLU A 183 -8.82 -8.71 3.53
N SER A 184 -8.92 -10.02 3.28
CA SER A 184 -9.57 -10.93 4.22
C SER A 184 -8.82 -10.99 5.56
N LEU A 185 -7.49 -11.14 5.53
CA LEU A 185 -6.65 -11.20 6.72
C LEU A 185 -6.69 -9.89 7.51
N TRP A 186 -6.68 -8.75 6.81
CA TRP A 186 -6.83 -7.44 7.43
C TRP A 186 -8.19 -7.29 8.13
N ARG A 187 -9.28 -7.67 7.46
CA ARG A 187 -10.64 -7.60 8.05
C ARG A 187 -10.82 -8.55 9.23
N GLU A 188 -10.22 -9.74 9.17
CA GLU A 188 -10.30 -10.75 10.23
C GLU A 188 -9.53 -10.32 11.48
N ARG A 189 -8.32 -9.76 11.30
CA ARG A 189 -7.41 -9.44 12.41
C ARG A 189 -7.49 -7.99 12.90
N GLY A 190 -7.96 -7.07 12.06
CA GLY A 190 -8.12 -5.66 12.42
C GLY A 190 -6.83 -4.88 12.67
N PHE A 191 -5.69 -5.31 12.09
CA PHE A 191 -4.44 -4.54 12.15
C PHE A 191 -4.51 -3.26 11.30
N THR A 192 -3.70 -2.26 11.62
CA THR A 192 -3.53 -1.08 10.76
C THR A 192 -2.60 -1.45 9.61
N ALA A 193 -2.92 -1.04 8.38
CA ALA A 193 -2.14 -1.39 7.20
C ALA A 193 -1.69 -0.16 6.42
N LEU A 194 -0.42 -0.12 6.01
CA LEU A 194 0.11 0.91 5.13
C LEU A 194 0.70 0.26 3.87
N LEU A 195 0.02 0.43 2.74
CA LEU A 195 0.43 -0.10 1.45
C LEU A 195 1.11 0.97 0.61
N VAL A 196 2.38 0.79 0.30
CA VAL A 196 3.06 1.54 -0.76
C VAL A 196 2.86 0.79 -2.06
N THR A 197 2.27 1.45 -3.05
CA THR A 197 2.10 0.91 -4.40
C THR A 197 2.23 1.99 -5.45
N HIS A 198 2.59 1.60 -6.67
CA HIS A 198 2.54 2.45 -7.86
C HIS A 198 1.27 2.20 -8.69
N ASP A 199 0.47 1.19 -8.35
CA ASP A 199 -0.77 0.83 -9.05
C ASP A 199 -1.98 1.44 -8.32
N VAL A 200 -2.67 2.35 -9.01
CA VAL A 200 -3.86 3.03 -8.47
C VAL A 200 -5.02 2.05 -8.28
N GLN A 201 -5.14 1.01 -9.10
CA GLN A 201 -6.18 0.00 -8.94
C GLN A 201 -5.99 -0.79 -7.65
N GLU A 202 -4.75 -1.10 -7.27
CA GLU A 202 -4.42 -1.74 -5.99
C GLU A 202 -4.85 -0.87 -4.81
N ALA A 203 -4.53 0.42 -4.88
CA ALA A 203 -4.87 1.40 -3.85
C ALA A 203 -6.40 1.51 -3.67
N VAL A 204 -7.15 1.67 -4.75
CA VAL A 204 -8.62 1.78 -4.71
C VAL A 204 -9.28 0.45 -4.32
N ALA A 205 -8.70 -0.70 -4.68
CA ALA A 205 -9.24 -2.00 -4.31
C ALA A 205 -9.12 -2.27 -2.80
N LEU A 206 -7.97 -1.96 -2.18
CA LEU A 206 -7.68 -2.37 -0.80
C LEU A 206 -7.97 -1.28 0.23
N ALA A 207 -7.64 -0.02 -0.05
CA ALA A 207 -7.51 1.00 0.99
C ALA A 207 -8.81 1.69 1.39
N ASP A 208 -9.00 1.96 2.67
CA ASP A 208 -9.99 2.92 3.16
C ASP A 208 -9.67 4.35 2.68
N ARG A 209 -8.39 4.63 2.44
CA ARG A 209 -7.89 5.97 2.12
C ARG A 209 -6.62 5.89 1.27
N VAL A 210 -6.54 6.75 0.26
CA VAL A 210 -5.42 6.85 -0.68
C VAL A 210 -4.72 8.19 -0.50
N LEU A 211 -3.43 8.15 -0.20
CA LEU A 211 -2.56 9.30 -0.07
C LEU A 211 -1.64 9.40 -1.28
N LEU A 212 -1.51 10.60 -1.86
CA LEU A 212 -0.50 10.86 -2.89
C LEU A 212 0.68 11.61 -2.29
N ILE A 213 1.88 11.06 -2.48
CA ILE A 213 3.13 11.78 -2.18
C ILE A 213 3.75 12.31 -3.47
N GLU A 214 3.96 13.61 -3.52
CA GLU A 214 4.66 14.34 -4.59
C GLU A 214 5.72 15.24 -3.97
N ASP A 215 6.94 15.20 -4.50
CA ASP A 215 8.07 16.01 -4.04
C ASP A 215 8.22 16.05 -2.51
N GLY A 216 8.05 14.88 -1.88
CA GLY A 216 8.17 14.70 -0.43
C GLY A 216 7.04 15.29 0.42
N ARG A 217 5.91 15.68 -0.18
CA ARG A 217 4.71 16.20 0.50
C ARG A 217 3.49 15.36 0.20
N VAL A 218 2.55 15.30 1.13
CA VAL A 218 1.22 14.72 0.87
C VAL A 218 0.39 15.76 0.10
N THR A 219 0.01 15.45 -1.14
CA THR A 219 -0.71 16.39 -2.03
C THR A 219 -2.13 15.94 -2.37
N LEU A 220 -2.51 14.73 -1.98
CA LEU A 220 -3.86 14.21 -2.03
C LEU A 220 -4.10 13.35 -0.79
N ASP A 221 -5.30 13.49 -0.23
CA ASP A 221 -5.83 12.62 0.80
C ASP A 221 -7.28 12.28 0.44
N GLN A 222 -7.47 11.12 -0.18
CA GLN A 222 -8.75 10.68 -0.73
C GLN A 222 -9.31 9.49 0.06
N ARG A 223 -10.45 9.68 0.73
CA ARG A 223 -11.20 8.55 1.31
C ARG A 223 -11.93 7.76 0.23
N ILE A 224 -11.91 6.43 0.36
CA ILE A 224 -12.59 5.50 -0.54
C ILE A 224 -13.86 4.98 0.15
N THR A 225 -15.00 5.55 -0.22
CA THR A 225 -16.31 5.23 0.37
C THR A 225 -17.01 4.02 -0.25
N LEU A 226 -16.35 3.34 -1.19
CA LEU A 226 -16.88 2.14 -1.84
C LEU A 226 -17.01 0.98 -0.85
N ALA A 227 -18.19 0.35 -0.85
CA ALA A 227 -18.45 -0.86 -0.10
C ALA A 227 -17.59 -2.03 -0.60
N ARG A 228 -17.19 -2.92 0.32
CA ARG A 228 -16.45 -4.14 0.03
C ARG A 228 -17.41 -5.33 -0.14
N PRO A 229 -17.15 -6.28 -1.06
CA PRO A 229 -16.00 -6.36 -1.95
C PRO A 229 -16.08 -5.32 -3.08
N ARG A 230 -14.95 -4.66 -3.36
CA ARG A 230 -14.88 -3.64 -4.41
C ARG A 230 -14.63 -4.32 -5.74
N SER A 231 -15.60 -4.18 -6.66
CA SER A 231 -15.47 -4.73 -8.00
C SER A 231 -14.98 -3.66 -8.97
N ARG A 232 -13.94 -3.99 -9.74
CA ARG A 232 -13.39 -3.11 -10.79
C ARG A 232 -14.41 -2.76 -11.88
N GLY A 233 -15.48 -3.55 -12.01
CA GLY A 233 -16.57 -3.26 -12.94
C GLY A 233 -17.55 -2.17 -12.49
N GLN A 234 -17.42 -1.66 -11.26
CA GLN A 234 -18.30 -0.59 -10.76
C GLN A 234 -17.87 0.76 -11.36
N ALA A 235 -18.84 1.53 -11.87
CA ALA A 235 -18.56 2.86 -12.44
C ALA A 235 -17.88 3.81 -11.43
N GLN A 236 -18.25 3.72 -10.16
CA GLN A 236 -17.65 4.53 -9.10
C GLN A 236 -16.18 4.16 -8.82
N PHE A 237 -15.80 2.89 -9.03
CA PHE A 237 -14.41 2.45 -8.94
C PHE A 237 -13.58 3.10 -10.04
N ALA A 238 -14.04 3.02 -11.29
CA ALA A 238 -13.37 3.61 -12.43
C ALA A 238 -13.22 5.14 -12.29
N ALA A 239 -14.26 5.82 -11.78
CA ALA A 239 -14.21 7.27 -11.55
C ALA A 239 -13.17 7.66 -10.49
N LEU A 240 -13.05 6.90 -9.40
CA LEU A 240 -12.03 7.13 -8.37
C LEU A 240 -10.62 6.85 -8.90
N GLU A 241 -10.47 5.75 -9.63
CA GLU A 241 -9.21 5.41 -10.29
C GLU A 241 -8.75 6.52 -11.23
N GLU A 242 -9.63 6.99 -12.12
CA GLU A 242 -9.34 8.05 -13.07
C GLU A 242 -8.96 9.36 -12.35
N ALA A 243 -9.70 9.74 -11.30
CA ALA A 243 -9.42 10.96 -10.54
C ALA A 243 -8.04 10.92 -9.86
N ILE A 244 -7.67 9.79 -9.24
CA ILE A 244 -6.38 9.61 -8.58
C ILE A 244 -5.26 9.55 -9.63
N LEU A 245 -5.45 8.78 -10.70
CA LEU A 245 -4.48 8.65 -11.78
C LEU A 245 -4.19 10.00 -12.45
N ALA A 246 -5.23 10.80 -12.72
CA ALA A 246 -5.09 12.15 -13.24
C ALA A 246 -4.29 13.05 -12.29
N ARG A 247 -4.35 12.84 -10.98
CA ARG A 247 -3.47 13.56 -10.03
C ARG A 247 -2.03 13.07 -10.12
N VAL A 248 -1.78 11.76 -10.15
CA VAL A 248 -0.43 11.19 -10.24
C VAL A 248 0.30 11.56 -11.54
N LEU A 249 -0.45 11.67 -12.63
CA LEU A 249 0.08 12.00 -13.97
C LEU A 249 0.30 13.51 -14.20
N ARG A 250 -0.32 14.39 -13.40
CA ARG A 250 -0.08 15.84 -13.50
C ARG A 250 1.40 16.13 -13.26
N HIS A 251 2.00 16.96 -14.12
CA HIS A 251 3.39 17.37 -14.02
C HIS A 251 3.53 18.51 -13.00
N PRO A 252 4.55 18.51 -12.13
CA PRO A 252 4.99 19.74 -11.47
C PRO A 252 5.54 20.66 -12.57
N GLY A 253 4.72 21.58 -13.07
CA GLY A 253 5.08 22.54 -14.12
C GLY A 253 3.99 22.87 -15.15
N SER A 254 2.87 22.12 -15.22
CA SER A 254 1.81 22.42 -16.19
C SER A 254 0.98 23.66 -15.85
N ASP A 255 0.94 24.07 -14.58
CA ASP A 255 0.13 25.20 -14.14
C ASP A 255 0.88 26.54 -14.18
N ALA A 256 2.21 26.52 -14.40
CA ALA A 256 3.01 27.74 -14.50
C ALA A 256 3.01 28.36 -15.91
N ASN A 257 2.55 27.62 -16.94
CA ASN A 257 2.54 28.10 -18.33
C ASN A 257 1.16 28.48 -18.86
N ALA A 258 0.09 28.36 -18.05
CA ALA A 258 -1.28 28.67 -18.47
C ALA A 258 -1.72 30.12 -18.17
N ILE A 259 -0.84 30.96 -17.59
CA ILE A 259 -1.18 32.36 -17.21
C ILE A 259 -0.46 33.40 -18.12
N HIS A 260 0.33 32.98 -19.11
CA HIS A 260 1.12 33.90 -19.95
C HIS A 260 0.96 33.79 -21.47
N ASP A 261 -0.18 33.33 -21.98
CA ASP A 261 -0.55 33.58 -23.38
C ASP A 261 -1.98 34.10 -23.48
N GLY A 262 -2.13 35.40 -23.17
CA GLY A 262 -3.18 36.22 -23.76
C GLY A 262 -2.83 36.52 -25.21
N ALA A 263 -3.14 35.60 -26.12
CA ALA A 263 -3.17 35.88 -27.55
C ALA A 263 -4.23 34.99 -28.21
N THR A 264 -5.24 35.65 -28.76
CA THR A 264 -6.25 35.10 -29.66
C THR A 264 -5.62 34.23 -30.74
N ALA A 265 -5.97 32.94 -30.77
CA ALA A 265 -5.75 32.07 -31.91
C ALA A 265 -7.06 31.36 -32.24
N GLU A 266 -7.49 31.57 -33.48
CA GLU A 266 -8.75 31.12 -34.06
C GLU A 266 -8.87 29.59 -34.08
N LEU A 267 -10.10 29.11 -33.89
CA LEU A 267 -10.49 27.71 -33.96
C LEU A 267 -10.55 27.25 -35.42
N GLU A 268 -9.61 26.40 -35.86
CA GLU A 268 -9.76 25.58 -37.07
C GLU A 268 -10.11 24.13 -36.68
N PRO A 269 -11.19 23.53 -37.24
CA PRO A 269 -11.47 22.12 -37.06
C PRO A 269 -10.88 21.30 -38.23
N ALA A 270 -10.29 20.15 -37.93
CA ALA A 270 -10.65 18.85 -38.52
C ALA A 270 -9.57 17.79 -38.28
N PHE A 271 -9.92 16.83 -37.44
CA PHE A 271 -9.32 15.50 -37.44
C PHE A 271 -9.72 14.78 -38.74
N VAL A 272 -8.76 14.48 -39.61
CA VAL A 272 -8.94 13.61 -40.78
C VAL A 272 -8.27 12.26 -40.46
N PRO A 273 -9.00 11.13 -40.41
CA PRO A 273 -8.39 9.84 -40.13
C PRO A 273 -7.57 9.38 -41.34
N ARG A 274 -6.24 9.23 -41.17
CA ARG A 274 -5.39 8.58 -42.17
C ARG A 274 -5.45 7.06 -42.01
N GLY A 275 -5.77 6.40 -43.12
CA GLY A 275 -5.92 4.95 -43.22
C GLY A 275 -4.62 4.18 -43.07
N VAL A 276 -4.80 2.90 -42.74
CA VAL A 276 -3.78 1.86 -42.56
C VAL A 276 -3.01 1.63 -43.87
N GLN A 277 -1.69 1.82 -43.89
CA GLN A 277 -0.80 1.04 -44.74
C GLN A 277 0.69 1.18 -44.35
N GLN A 278 1.36 0.02 -44.36
CA GLN A 278 2.81 -0.26 -44.40
C GLN A 278 3.61 -0.23 -43.09
N VAL A 279 3.71 -1.42 -42.47
CA VAL A 279 4.87 -1.84 -41.68
C VAL A 279 5.67 -2.83 -42.52
N GLN A 280 6.87 -2.45 -42.95
CA GLN A 280 7.89 -3.36 -43.47
C GLN A 280 8.75 -3.85 -42.30
N TRP A 281 8.81 -5.16 -42.10
CA TRP A 281 9.75 -5.80 -41.17
C TRP A 281 11.04 -6.10 -41.93
N ALA A 282 12.18 -5.63 -41.41
CA ALA A 282 13.50 -6.03 -41.89
C ALA A 282 13.92 -7.33 -41.18
N VAL A 283 14.49 -8.23 -41.99
CA VAL A 283 15.04 -9.56 -41.66
C VAL A 283 16.32 -9.43 -40.84
#